data_AF-A0A4C2A8H6-F1
#
_entry.id   AF-A0A4C2A8H6-F1
#
_cell.length_a   1.000
_cell.length_b   1.000
_cell.length_c   1.000
_cell.angle_alpha   90.00
_cell.angle_beta   90.00
_cell.angle_gamma   90.00
#
_symmetry.space_group_name_H-M   'P 1'
#
loop_
_entity.id
_entity.type
_entity.pdbx_description
1 polymer ?
#
loop_
_entity_poly.entity_id
_entity_poly.type
_entity_poly.pdbx_seq_one_letter_code
_entity_poly.pdbx_strand_id
1 'polypeptide(L)'
;MITRKFPYPGKSKIREETILKWQTRYDSSQTGAITKTFFPDAKKAYATIRKLKPTPVQTQIFTGHTGIAEYLHRFKLLQSPSCECDADKIESVWHIILECPRYEVARYDLEHKIETKLENKNARNNGEPRKRVEFLSFAEKAFREATSRHRSMNRKRNEETPPTAPTSAPTQNPKRIPKTKLQHCARRQRKECYVAQKQQESLGYEQGSGTVHGRKHGKARNRL
;
A
#
# COMPACT_ATOMS: atom_id res chain seq x y z
N MET A 1 1.46 4.57 -53.96
CA MET A 1 0.91 4.82 -52.60
C MET A 1 1.44 3.74 -51.66
N ILE A 2 2.44 4.06 -50.83
CA ILE A 2 3.00 3.10 -49.87
C ILE A 2 2.12 3.13 -48.63
N THR A 3 1.28 2.11 -48.43
CA THR A 3 0.54 1.94 -47.18
C THR A 3 1.55 1.53 -46.11
N ARG A 4 2.01 2.50 -45.29
CA ARG A 4 2.75 2.19 -44.06
C ARG A 4 1.77 1.47 -43.12
N LYS A 5 1.69 0.14 -43.21
CA LYS A 5 1.13 -0.68 -42.14
C LYS A 5 2.03 -0.46 -40.92
N PHE A 6 1.60 0.39 -39.99
CA PHE A 6 2.25 0.49 -38.70
C PHE A 6 2.25 -0.91 -38.09
N PRO A 7 3.41 -1.51 -37.79
CA PRO A 7 3.46 -2.84 -37.21
C PRO A 7 2.97 -2.73 -35.77
N TYR A 8 1.67 -2.94 -35.57
CA TYR A 8 1.13 -3.00 -34.22
C TYR A 8 1.75 -4.24 -33.55
N PRO A 9 2.44 -4.09 -32.42
CA PRO A 9 3.00 -5.22 -31.73
C PRO A 9 1.89 -6.22 -31.41
N GLY A 10 2.13 -7.51 -31.66
CA GLY A 10 1.16 -8.57 -31.38
C GLY A 10 0.75 -8.54 -29.90
N LYS A 11 -0.47 -9.02 -29.61
CA LYS A 11 -1.08 -8.99 -28.25
C LYS A 11 -0.15 -9.50 -27.14
N SER A 12 0.69 -10.50 -27.44
CA SER A 12 1.69 -11.03 -26.50
C SER A 12 2.75 -10.00 -26.11
N LYS A 13 3.31 -9.28 -27.09
CA LYS A 13 4.34 -8.24 -26.86
C LYS A 13 3.79 -7.08 -26.03
N ILE A 14 2.57 -6.61 -26.35
CA ILE A 14 1.89 -5.57 -25.56
C ILE A 14 1.71 -6.01 -24.10
N ARG A 15 1.30 -7.26 -23.87
CA ARG A 15 1.12 -7.81 -22.52
C ARG A 15 2.45 -7.85 -21.76
N GLU A 16 3.51 -8.31 -22.40
CA GLU A 16 4.84 -8.39 -21.81
C GLU A 16 5.39 -7.02 -21.45
N GLU A 17 5.33 -6.06 -22.37
CA GLU A 17 5.72 -4.66 -22.12
C GLU A 17 4.91 -4.02 -20.99
N THR A 18 3.60 -4.29 -20.93
CA THR A 18 2.73 -3.78 -19.87
C THR A 18 3.11 -4.36 -18.52
N ILE A 19 3.34 -5.69 -18.45
CA ILE A 19 3.76 -6.35 -17.21
C ILE A 19 5.12 -5.80 -16.75
N LEU A 20 6.07 -5.61 -17.65
CA LEU A 20 7.38 -5.05 -17.32
C LEU A 20 7.24 -3.64 -16.74
N LYS A 21 6.48 -2.76 -17.41
CA LYS A 21 6.19 -1.40 -16.92
C LYS A 21 5.53 -1.42 -15.54
N TRP A 22 4.61 -2.35 -15.30
CA TRP A 22 3.96 -2.51 -14.01
C TRP A 22 4.94 -2.97 -12.93
N GLN A 23 5.80 -3.95 -13.22
CA GLN A 23 6.83 -4.40 -12.28
C GLN A 23 7.82 -3.28 -11.96
N THR A 24 8.31 -2.54 -12.97
CA THR A 24 9.22 -1.40 -12.73
C THR A 24 8.61 -0.35 -11.82
N ARG A 25 7.34 0.03 -12.05
CA ARG A 25 6.61 0.96 -11.17
C ARG A 25 6.39 0.39 -9.78
N TYR A 26 6.11 -0.91 -9.70
CA TYR A 26 5.95 -1.59 -8.44
C TYR A 26 7.25 -1.50 -7.65
N ASP A 27 8.39 -1.88 -8.24
CA ASP A 27 9.70 -1.89 -7.58
C ASP A 27 10.12 -0.48 -7.12
N SER A 28 9.95 0.55 -7.97
CA SER A 28 10.36 1.92 -7.66
C SER A 28 9.43 2.68 -6.72
N SER A 29 8.21 2.19 -6.46
CA SER A 29 7.26 2.88 -5.57
C SER A 29 7.76 2.96 -4.12
N GLN A 30 7.64 4.12 -3.47
CA GLN A 30 7.91 4.26 -2.03
C GLN A 30 6.74 3.74 -1.16
N THR A 31 5.57 3.51 -1.76
CA THR A 31 4.36 3.04 -1.06
C THR A 31 4.22 1.52 -1.13
N GLY A 32 3.50 0.94 -0.16
CA GLY A 32 3.19 -0.50 -0.16
C GLY A 32 4.37 -1.38 0.23
N ALA A 33 5.32 -0.87 1.04
CA ALA A 33 6.47 -1.64 1.53
C ALA A 33 6.06 -3.00 2.13
N ILE A 34 5.01 -3.02 2.96
CA ILE A 34 4.46 -4.27 3.51
C ILE A 34 3.93 -5.17 2.38
N THR A 35 3.14 -4.68 1.45
CA THR A 35 2.66 -5.48 0.31
C THR A 35 3.79 -6.12 -0.49
N LYS A 36 4.88 -5.39 -0.72
CA LYS A 36 6.07 -5.85 -1.46
C LYS A 36 6.84 -6.96 -0.75
N THR A 37 6.74 -7.04 0.57
CA THR A 37 7.35 -8.15 1.29
C THR A 37 6.62 -9.47 1.00
N PHE A 38 5.28 -9.49 1.07
CA PHE A 38 4.45 -10.67 0.80
C PHE A 38 4.31 -10.98 -0.70
N PHE A 39 4.31 -9.96 -1.56
CA PHE A 39 4.09 -10.07 -3.00
C PHE A 39 5.16 -9.31 -3.81
N PRO A 40 6.44 -9.73 -3.78
CA PRO A 40 7.52 -9.01 -4.45
C PRO A 40 7.37 -8.96 -5.97
N ASP A 41 6.74 -9.98 -6.57
CA ASP A 41 6.51 -10.09 -8.00
C ASP A 41 5.05 -9.74 -8.33
N ALA A 42 4.84 -8.57 -8.96
CA ALA A 42 3.52 -8.07 -9.33
C ALA A 42 2.83 -8.96 -10.37
N LYS A 43 3.60 -9.64 -11.25
CA LYS A 43 3.07 -10.58 -12.24
C LYS A 43 2.48 -11.82 -11.56
N LYS A 44 3.15 -12.32 -10.51
CA LYS A 44 2.71 -13.51 -9.75
C LYS A 44 1.68 -13.19 -8.65
N ALA A 45 1.66 -11.94 -8.17
CA ALA A 45 0.77 -11.51 -7.08
C ALA A 45 -0.70 -11.84 -7.37
N TYR A 46 -1.20 -11.50 -8.57
CA TYR A 46 -2.61 -11.74 -8.92
C TYR A 46 -2.98 -13.22 -8.87
N ALA A 47 -2.16 -14.10 -9.45
CA ALA A 47 -2.39 -15.54 -9.42
C ALA A 47 -2.34 -16.11 -8.00
N THR A 48 -1.43 -15.58 -7.18
CA THR A 48 -1.27 -15.98 -5.77
C THR A 48 -2.50 -15.59 -4.95
N ILE A 49 -2.95 -14.35 -5.05
CA ILE A 49 -4.12 -13.83 -4.33
C ILE A 49 -5.38 -14.58 -4.73
N ARG A 50 -5.57 -14.87 -6.04
CA ARG A 50 -6.71 -15.66 -6.54
C ARG A 50 -6.78 -17.06 -5.94
N LYS A 51 -5.63 -17.71 -5.77
CA LYS A 51 -5.55 -19.05 -5.16
C LYS A 51 -5.75 -18.97 -3.65
N LEU A 52 -5.18 -17.96 -3.02
CA LEU A 52 -5.21 -17.78 -1.58
C LEU A 52 -6.60 -17.42 -1.05
N LYS A 53 -7.35 -16.57 -1.77
CA LYS A 53 -8.66 -16.02 -1.35
C LYS A 53 -8.60 -15.47 0.09
N PRO A 54 -7.78 -14.45 0.35
CA PRO A 54 -7.52 -14.00 1.71
C PRO A 54 -8.76 -13.42 2.38
N THR A 55 -8.85 -13.61 3.69
CA THR A 55 -9.88 -12.98 4.52
C THR A 55 -9.68 -11.45 4.56
N PRO A 56 -10.67 -10.67 5.01
CA PRO A 56 -10.49 -9.22 5.18
C PRO A 56 -9.34 -8.86 6.12
N VAL A 57 -9.13 -9.64 7.19
CA VAL A 57 -8.03 -9.43 8.14
C VAL A 57 -6.68 -9.73 7.47
N GLN A 58 -6.57 -10.84 6.75
CA GLN A 58 -5.34 -11.16 5.99
C GLN A 58 -5.03 -10.10 4.93
N THR A 59 -6.04 -9.57 4.25
CA THR A 59 -5.88 -8.48 3.27
C THR A 59 -5.35 -7.21 3.94
N GLN A 60 -5.84 -6.87 5.13
CA GLN A 60 -5.33 -5.76 5.92
C GLN A 60 -3.86 -5.99 6.33
N ILE A 61 -3.51 -7.20 6.77
CA ILE A 61 -2.13 -7.57 7.12
C ILE A 61 -1.21 -7.38 5.91
N PHE A 62 -1.57 -7.95 4.76
CA PHE A 62 -0.75 -7.86 3.55
C PHE A 62 -0.53 -6.45 3.05
N THR A 63 -1.50 -5.57 3.29
CA THR A 63 -1.41 -4.18 2.82
C THR A 63 -0.88 -3.24 3.90
N GLY A 64 -0.67 -3.73 5.13
CA GLY A 64 -0.30 -2.92 6.29
C GLY A 64 -1.40 -1.97 6.77
N HIS A 65 -2.67 -2.21 6.40
CA HIS A 65 -3.83 -1.41 6.83
C HIS A 65 -4.56 -2.06 8.01
N THR A 66 -3.81 -2.42 9.04
CA THR A 66 -4.33 -3.15 10.21
C THR A 66 -4.70 -2.20 11.34
N GLY A 67 -5.56 -2.63 12.26
CA GLY A 67 -5.98 -1.83 13.41
C GLY A 67 -4.97 -1.81 14.57
N ILE A 68 -3.67 -1.84 14.27
CA ILE A 68 -2.57 -1.88 15.26
C ILE A 68 -1.97 -0.49 15.46
N ALA A 69 -1.20 -0.30 16.55
CA ALA A 69 -0.79 1.03 17.01
C ALA A 69 0.03 1.81 15.96
N GLU A 70 0.97 1.19 15.23
CA GLU A 70 1.75 1.85 14.18
C GLU A 70 0.84 2.52 13.13
N TYR A 71 -0.13 1.77 12.62
CA TYR A 71 -1.05 2.24 11.60
C TYR A 71 -2.00 3.31 12.16
N LEU A 72 -2.60 3.06 13.33
CA LEU A 72 -3.54 3.99 13.95
C LEU A 72 -2.89 5.32 14.32
N HIS A 73 -1.65 5.30 14.82
CA HIS A 73 -0.86 6.50 15.11
C HIS A 73 -0.55 7.30 13.84
N ARG A 74 -0.20 6.64 12.73
CA ARG A 74 0.00 7.32 11.44
C ARG A 74 -1.24 8.11 11.00
N PHE A 75 -2.44 7.61 11.29
CA PHE A 75 -3.72 8.26 11.02
C PHE A 75 -4.24 9.13 12.18
N LYS A 76 -3.43 9.39 13.20
CA LYS A 76 -3.77 10.23 14.37
C LYS A 76 -4.97 9.73 15.18
N LEU A 77 -5.25 8.42 15.09
CA LEU A 77 -6.27 7.73 15.88
C LEU A 77 -5.71 7.26 17.24
N LEU A 78 -4.41 7.11 17.36
CA LEU A 78 -3.72 6.79 18.62
C LEU A 78 -2.60 7.79 18.87
N GLN A 79 -2.28 8.07 20.14
CA GLN A 79 -1.23 9.04 20.51
C GLN A 79 0.18 8.48 20.37
N SER A 80 0.34 7.17 20.53
CA SER A 80 1.63 6.48 20.43
C SER A 80 1.54 5.28 19.49
N PRO A 81 2.59 4.98 18.71
CA PRO A 81 2.70 3.75 17.93
C PRO A 81 3.22 2.56 18.75
N SER A 82 3.47 2.72 20.05
CA SER A 82 4.08 1.69 20.91
C SER A 82 3.22 0.44 21.09
N CYS A 83 3.86 -0.70 21.26
CA CYS A 83 3.23 -1.96 21.63
C CYS A 83 3.05 -2.05 23.16
N GLU A 84 2.07 -2.83 23.61
CA GLU A 84 1.86 -3.08 25.03
C GLU A 84 2.92 -3.97 25.67
N CYS A 85 3.68 -4.73 24.87
CA CYS A 85 4.78 -5.52 25.42
C CYS A 85 5.93 -4.64 25.91
N ASP A 86 6.13 -3.48 25.30
CA ASP A 86 7.24 -2.58 25.55
C ASP A 86 6.94 -1.19 24.93
N ALA A 87 7.01 -0.14 25.76
CA ALA A 87 6.76 1.23 25.35
C ALA A 87 7.73 1.74 24.28
N ASP A 88 8.94 1.17 24.20
CA ASP A 88 9.97 1.58 23.23
C ASP A 88 9.86 0.82 21.90
N LYS A 89 8.97 -0.18 21.80
CA LYS A 89 8.78 -0.97 20.58
C LYS A 89 7.56 -0.50 19.81
N ILE A 90 7.75 -0.21 18.53
CA ILE A 90 6.65 0.11 17.62
C ILE A 90 5.85 -1.17 17.34
N GLU A 91 4.53 -1.11 17.51
CA GLU A 91 3.60 -2.20 17.18
C GLU A 91 3.40 -2.29 15.66
N SER A 92 4.44 -2.72 14.96
CA SER A 92 4.41 -2.95 13.52
C SER A 92 3.92 -4.34 13.16
N VAL A 93 3.60 -4.55 11.88
CA VAL A 93 3.24 -5.87 11.35
C VAL A 93 4.33 -6.90 11.65
N TRP A 94 5.60 -6.52 11.47
CA TRP A 94 6.74 -7.41 11.68
C TRP A 94 7.02 -7.65 13.15
N HIS A 95 6.84 -6.64 13.98
CA HIS A 95 6.97 -6.81 15.42
C HIS A 95 6.00 -7.88 15.92
N ILE A 96 4.70 -7.78 15.59
CA ILE A 96 3.68 -8.77 15.98
C ILE A 96 4.06 -10.18 15.51
N ILE A 97 4.48 -10.31 14.24
CA ILE A 97 4.75 -11.62 13.63
C ILE A 97 6.06 -12.24 14.15
N LEU A 98 7.13 -11.47 14.30
CA LEU A 98 8.50 -11.99 14.45
C LEU A 98 9.15 -11.73 15.81
N GLU A 99 8.73 -10.70 16.55
CA GLU A 99 9.49 -10.21 17.70
C GLU A 99 8.68 -10.14 19.00
N CYS A 100 7.39 -9.84 18.90
CA CYS A 100 6.55 -9.52 20.05
C CYS A 100 6.49 -10.72 21.03
N PRO A 101 6.89 -10.54 22.31
CA PRO A 101 6.86 -11.60 23.31
C PRO A 101 5.44 -12.14 23.58
N ARG A 102 4.42 -11.30 23.42
CA ARG A 102 3.01 -11.70 23.61
C ARG A 102 2.59 -12.86 22.71
N TYR A 103 3.17 -12.95 21.53
CA TYR A 103 2.85 -13.99 20.54
C TYR A 103 3.97 -15.03 20.42
N GLU A 104 4.92 -15.06 21.36
CA GLU A 104 6.08 -15.96 21.32
C GLU A 104 5.66 -17.43 21.31
N VAL A 105 4.76 -17.85 22.21
CA VAL A 105 4.27 -19.23 22.28
C VAL A 105 3.58 -19.62 20.98
N ALA A 106 2.67 -18.78 20.48
CA ALA A 106 1.95 -19.05 19.23
C ALA A 106 2.89 -19.06 18.01
N ARG A 107 3.95 -18.25 18.01
CA ARG A 107 5.00 -18.25 16.98
C ARG A 107 5.83 -19.53 17.07
N TYR A 108 6.24 -19.95 18.26
CA TYR A 108 6.99 -21.18 18.48
C TYR A 108 6.21 -22.41 17.99
N ASP A 109 4.93 -22.50 18.34
CA ASP A 109 4.04 -23.58 17.87
C ASP A 109 3.94 -23.61 16.35
N LEU A 110 3.85 -22.44 15.71
CA LEU A 110 3.85 -22.34 14.26
C LEU A 110 5.19 -22.82 13.67
N GLU A 111 6.31 -22.31 14.18
CA GLU A 111 7.66 -22.67 13.72
C GLU A 111 7.92 -24.17 13.81
N HIS A 112 7.43 -24.79 14.89
CA HIS A 112 7.47 -26.24 15.07
C HIS A 112 6.60 -26.96 14.03
N LYS A 113 5.35 -26.53 13.82
CA LYS A 113 4.43 -27.13 12.85
C LYS A 113 4.91 -27.05 11.39
N ILE A 114 5.55 -25.94 11.02
CA ILE A 114 6.07 -25.75 9.65
C ILE A 114 7.51 -26.20 9.51
N GLU A 115 8.14 -26.67 10.60
CA GLU A 115 9.54 -27.08 10.70
C GLU A 115 10.47 -26.02 10.11
N THR A 116 10.20 -24.74 10.39
CA THR A 116 10.95 -23.63 9.81
C THR A 116 10.85 -22.40 10.72
N LYS A 117 11.99 -21.76 10.98
CA LYS A 117 12.04 -20.51 11.74
C LYS A 117 11.41 -19.36 10.96
N LEU A 118 10.60 -18.56 11.63
CA LEU A 118 9.99 -17.38 11.03
C LEU A 118 11.00 -16.26 10.95
N GLU A 119 11.22 -15.80 9.72
CA GLU A 119 12.05 -14.64 9.43
C GLU A 119 11.32 -13.79 8.39
N ASN A 120 11.64 -12.50 8.32
CA ASN A 120 11.02 -11.59 7.35
C ASN A 120 11.18 -12.12 5.91
N LYS A 121 12.34 -12.69 5.58
CA LYS A 121 12.62 -13.32 4.26
C LYS A 121 11.76 -14.56 4.00
N ASN A 122 11.48 -15.36 5.03
CA ASN A 122 10.74 -16.62 4.92
C ASN A 122 9.22 -16.40 4.98
N ALA A 123 8.76 -15.31 5.61
CA ALA A 123 7.36 -14.87 5.56
C ALA A 123 6.93 -14.43 4.15
N ARG A 124 7.89 -14.07 3.28
CA ARG A 124 7.68 -13.79 1.85
C ARG A 124 7.36 -15.05 1.05
N ASN A 125 7.74 -16.22 1.58
CA ASN A 125 7.64 -17.47 0.86
C ASN A 125 6.19 -17.92 0.82
N ASN A 126 5.56 -17.49 -0.27
CA ASN A 126 4.58 -18.22 -1.04
C ASN A 126 5.05 -19.64 -1.45
N GLY A 127 5.91 -20.32 -0.68
CA GLY A 127 6.57 -21.57 -1.02
C GLY A 127 5.57 -22.72 -1.07
N GLU A 128 5.11 -23.16 0.10
CA GLU A 128 4.22 -24.31 0.20
C GLU A 128 2.79 -23.90 0.63
N PRO A 129 1.74 -24.34 -0.08
CA PRO A 129 0.36 -24.02 0.27
C PRO A 129 0.00 -24.37 1.73
N ARG A 130 0.50 -25.51 2.24
CA ARG A 130 0.24 -25.97 3.62
C ARG A 130 0.83 -25.02 4.66
N LYS A 131 2.13 -24.75 4.58
CA LYS A 131 2.83 -23.82 5.49
C LYS A 131 2.21 -22.42 5.47
N ARG A 132 1.72 -21.98 4.30
CA ARG A 132 1.03 -20.70 4.16
C ARG A 132 -0.29 -20.64 4.94
N VAL A 133 -1.09 -21.71 4.91
CA VAL A 133 -2.36 -21.75 5.65
C VAL A 133 -2.10 -21.64 7.15
N GLU A 134 -1.12 -22.38 7.67
CA GLU A 134 -0.73 -22.32 9.09
C GLU A 134 -0.23 -20.92 9.48
N PHE A 135 0.65 -20.33 8.66
CA PHE A 135 1.13 -18.96 8.86
C PHE A 135 -0.01 -17.94 8.91
N LEU A 136 -0.96 -18.02 7.98
CA LEU A 136 -2.09 -17.08 7.92
C LEU A 136 -3.07 -17.29 9.06
N SER A 137 -3.25 -18.53 9.53
CA SER A 137 -4.04 -18.83 10.73
C SER A 137 -3.44 -18.17 11.97
N PHE A 138 -2.13 -18.33 12.16
CA PHE A 138 -1.38 -17.65 13.23
C PHE A 138 -1.50 -16.12 13.12
N ALA A 139 -1.16 -15.56 11.96
CA ALA A 139 -1.18 -14.11 11.74
C ALA A 139 -2.58 -13.55 11.95
N GLU A 140 -3.62 -14.19 11.42
CA GLU A 140 -4.99 -13.72 11.61
C GLU A 140 -5.40 -13.72 13.09
N LYS A 141 -5.03 -14.73 13.89
CA LYS A 141 -5.30 -14.76 15.32
C LYS A 141 -4.57 -13.64 16.07
N ALA A 142 -3.26 -13.51 15.86
CA ALA A 142 -2.43 -12.49 16.52
C ALA A 142 -2.95 -11.07 16.22
N PHE A 143 -3.31 -10.78 14.97
CA PHE A 143 -3.81 -9.45 14.58
C PHE A 143 -5.23 -9.18 15.06
N ARG A 144 -6.08 -10.21 15.20
CA ARG A 144 -7.41 -10.05 15.82
C ARG A 144 -7.28 -9.66 17.29
N GLU A 145 -6.38 -10.31 18.02
CA GLU A 145 -6.09 -9.96 19.41
C GLU A 145 -5.46 -8.57 19.52
N ALA A 146 -4.49 -8.24 18.66
CA ALA A 146 -3.88 -6.90 18.65
C ALA A 146 -4.93 -5.81 18.38
N THR A 147 -5.82 -6.04 17.41
CA THR A 147 -6.81 -5.04 16.97
C THR A 147 -7.98 -4.88 17.96
N SER A 148 -8.35 -5.93 18.71
CA SER A 148 -9.52 -5.90 19.59
C SER A 148 -9.42 -4.80 20.66
N ARG A 149 -8.20 -4.52 21.12
CA ARG A 149 -7.87 -3.52 22.14
C ARG A 149 -8.24 -2.10 21.71
N HIS A 150 -7.97 -1.75 20.45
CA HIS A 150 -8.28 -0.44 19.91
C HIS A 150 -9.77 -0.28 19.51
N ARG A 151 -10.51 -1.38 19.36
CA ARG A 151 -11.92 -1.34 18.93
C ARG A 151 -12.84 -0.66 19.96
N SER A 152 -12.59 -0.85 21.26
CA SER A 152 -13.35 -0.18 22.33
C SER A 152 -13.02 1.31 22.42
N MET A 153 -11.74 1.68 22.28
CA MET A 153 -11.27 3.07 22.32
C MET A 153 -11.83 3.93 21.17
N ASN A 154 -11.86 3.38 19.94
CA ASN A 154 -12.38 4.10 18.78
C ASN A 154 -13.90 4.34 18.86
N ARG A 155 -14.64 3.43 19.51
CA ARG A 155 -16.08 3.62 19.73
C ARG A 155 -16.34 4.78 20.70
N LYS A 156 -15.60 4.83 21.82
CA LYS A 156 -15.73 5.93 22.79
C LYS A 156 -15.37 7.29 22.20
N ARG A 157 -14.29 7.38 21.41
CA ARG A 157 -13.95 8.63 20.68
C ARG A 157 -15.08 9.09 19.76
N ASN A 158 -15.68 8.18 19.00
CA ASN A 158 -16.79 8.52 18.10
C ASN A 158 -18.06 8.96 18.85
N GLU A 159 -18.24 8.52 20.09
CA GLU A 159 -19.33 8.94 20.98
C GLU A 159 -19.01 10.27 21.70
N GLU A 160 -17.73 10.53 22.02
CA GLU A 160 -17.24 11.75 22.70
C GLU A 160 -17.03 12.94 21.77
N THR A 161 -16.96 12.72 20.45
CA THR A 161 -16.93 13.84 19.49
C THR A 161 -18.37 14.26 19.21
N PRO A 162 -18.85 15.44 19.65
CA PRO A 162 -20.16 15.93 19.25
C PRO A 162 -20.19 16.09 17.73
N PRO A 163 -21.31 15.87 17.04
CA PRO A 163 -21.42 16.25 15.64
C PRO A 163 -21.21 17.76 15.56
N THR A 164 -20.03 18.21 15.13
CA THR A 164 -19.85 19.59 14.69
C THR A 164 -20.91 19.84 13.62
N ALA A 165 -21.84 20.74 13.94
CA ALA A 165 -22.88 21.17 13.04
C ALA A 165 -22.26 21.55 11.69
N PRO A 166 -22.82 21.15 10.55
CA PRO A 166 -22.41 21.70 9.28
C PRO A 166 -22.71 23.19 9.30
N THR A 167 -21.67 24.03 9.22
CA THR A 167 -21.81 25.42 8.80
C THR A 167 -22.69 25.43 7.56
N SER A 168 -23.84 26.08 7.67
CA SER A 168 -24.87 26.15 6.64
C SER A 168 -24.31 26.76 5.35
N ALA A 169 -23.89 25.90 4.42
CA ALA A 169 -23.81 26.24 3.01
C ALA A 169 -25.22 26.09 2.40
N PRO A 170 -25.64 26.95 1.46
CA PRO A 170 -27.02 26.99 0.99
C PRO A 170 -27.44 25.65 0.38
N THR A 171 -28.53 25.08 0.92
CA THR A 171 -29.13 23.84 0.44
C THR A 171 -29.65 24.01 -0.98
N GLN A 172 -28.88 23.56 -1.98
CA GLN A 172 -29.45 23.19 -3.26
C GLN A 172 -29.78 21.69 -3.24
N ASN A 173 -31.07 21.42 -3.27
CA ASN A 173 -31.67 20.09 -3.32
C ASN A 173 -31.10 19.27 -4.52
N PRO A 174 -30.40 18.14 -4.30
CA PRO A 174 -29.88 17.35 -5.40
C PRO A 174 -31.04 16.61 -6.09
N LYS A 175 -31.53 17.20 -7.20
CA LYS A 175 -32.37 16.49 -8.17
C LYS A 175 -31.67 15.18 -8.54
N ARG A 176 -32.37 14.06 -8.33
CA ARG A 176 -31.95 12.69 -8.64
C ARG A 176 -31.41 12.63 -10.08
N ILE A 177 -30.09 12.50 -10.22
CA ILE A 177 -29.44 12.46 -11.53
C ILE A 177 -29.61 11.06 -12.15
N PRO A 178 -30.21 10.92 -13.34
CA PRO A 178 -30.34 9.61 -14.00
C PRO A 178 -28.96 9.00 -14.32
N LYS A 179 -28.87 7.67 -14.23
CA LYS A 179 -27.65 6.85 -14.36
C LYS A 179 -26.81 7.10 -15.62
N THR A 180 -27.35 7.79 -16.63
CA THR A 180 -26.66 8.19 -17.86
C THR A 180 -25.62 9.30 -17.64
N LYS A 181 -25.79 10.21 -16.67
CA LYS A 181 -24.80 11.28 -16.41
C LYS A 181 -23.57 10.80 -15.62
N LEU A 182 -23.68 9.71 -14.85
CA LEU A 182 -22.55 9.12 -14.11
C LEU A 182 -21.50 8.53 -15.07
N GLN A 183 -21.95 7.89 -16.17
CA GLN A 183 -21.06 7.40 -17.22
C GLN A 183 -20.41 8.54 -18.02
N HIS A 184 -21.10 9.68 -18.18
CA HIS A 184 -20.54 10.86 -18.84
C HIS A 184 -19.49 11.57 -17.97
N CYS A 185 -19.70 11.64 -16.64
CA CYS A 185 -18.71 12.17 -15.69
C CYS A 185 -17.42 11.32 -15.65
N ALA A 186 -17.56 9.98 -15.62
CA ALA A 186 -16.43 9.05 -15.66
C ALA A 186 -15.69 9.04 -17.03
N ARG A 187 -16.35 9.46 -18.12
CA ARG A 187 -15.71 9.69 -19.43
C ARG A 187 -15.01 11.05 -19.48
N ARG A 188 -15.57 12.08 -18.84
CA ARG A 188 -14.99 13.43 -18.77
C ARG A 188 -13.71 13.45 -17.92
N GLN A 189 -13.72 12.83 -16.74
CA GLN A 189 -12.52 12.67 -15.90
C GLN A 189 -11.40 11.89 -16.60
N ARG A 190 -11.73 10.86 -17.40
CA ARG A 190 -10.74 10.14 -18.20
C ARG A 190 -10.15 10.98 -19.33
N LYS A 191 -10.95 11.83 -19.98
CA LYS A 191 -10.44 12.78 -20.99
C LYS A 191 -9.59 13.88 -20.34
N GLU A 192 -10.00 14.39 -19.19
CA GLU A 192 -9.25 15.42 -18.44
C GLU A 192 -7.90 14.87 -17.93
N CYS A 193 -7.85 13.63 -17.40
CA CYS A 193 -6.58 12.96 -17.09
C CYS A 193 -5.71 12.69 -18.32
N TYR A 194 -6.29 12.31 -19.46
CA TYR A 194 -5.54 12.08 -20.70
C TYR A 194 -4.98 13.39 -21.28
N VAL A 195 -5.74 14.50 -21.21
CA VAL A 195 -5.28 15.84 -21.63
C VAL A 195 -4.21 16.37 -20.69
N ALA A 196 -4.33 16.17 -19.38
CA ALA A 196 -3.31 16.52 -18.40
C ALA A 196 -2.00 15.73 -18.62
N GLN A 197 -2.10 14.44 -18.98
CA GLN A 197 -0.95 13.61 -19.31
C GLN A 197 -0.27 14.07 -20.62
N LYS A 198 -1.05 14.47 -21.64
CA LYS A 198 -0.55 15.06 -22.89
C LYS A 198 0.11 16.43 -22.72
N GLN A 199 -0.38 17.25 -21.80
CA GLN A 199 0.23 18.56 -21.46
C GLN A 199 1.55 18.41 -20.68
N GLN A 200 1.68 17.38 -19.84
CA GLN A 200 2.96 17.04 -19.21
C GLN A 200 3.98 16.50 -20.23
N GLU A 201 3.54 15.76 -21.24
CA GLU A 201 4.39 15.30 -22.35
C GLU A 201 4.85 16.47 -23.26
N SER A 202 4.03 17.52 -23.45
CA SER A 202 4.43 18.70 -24.23
C SER A 202 5.37 19.65 -23.49
N LEU A 203 5.26 19.76 -22.16
CA LEU A 203 6.16 20.58 -21.34
C LEU A 203 7.55 19.92 -21.14
N GLY A 204 7.68 18.62 -21.37
CA GLY A 204 8.95 17.90 -21.32
C GLY A 204 9.83 18.00 -22.58
N TYR A 205 9.38 18.73 -23.62
CA TYR A 205 10.11 18.89 -24.89
C TYR A 205 10.86 20.23 -25.01
N GLU A 206 10.66 21.19 -24.11
CA GLU A 206 11.22 22.56 -24.19
C GLU A 206 12.37 22.83 -23.19
N GLN A 207 13.09 21.80 -22.73
CA GLN A 207 14.33 21.98 -21.96
C GLN A 207 15.43 21.04 -22.48
N GLY A 208 15.94 21.38 -23.67
CA GLY A 208 16.99 20.64 -24.35
C GLY A 208 17.89 21.53 -25.22
N SER A 209 18.34 22.68 -24.72
CA SER A 209 19.51 23.40 -25.28
C SER A 209 20.03 24.46 -24.28
N GLY A 210 21.30 24.37 -23.89
CA GLY A 210 21.92 25.37 -23.01
C GLY A 210 23.18 24.91 -22.26
N THR A 211 24.28 24.76 -23.01
CA THR A 211 25.68 25.03 -22.64
C THR A 211 26.18 24.83 -21.19
N VAL A 212 27.10 23.87 -21.06
CA VAL A 212 28.05 23.67 -19.94
C VAL A 212 28.94 24.90 -19.77
N HIS A 213 28.98 25.52 -18.59
CA HIS A 213 30.13 26.30 -18.08
C HIS A 213 30.27 26.11 -16.57
N GLY A 214 31.42 25.59 -16.14
CA GLY A 214 31.75 25.31 -14.75
C GLY A 214 32.01 26.58 -13.91
N ARG A 215 31.80 26.47 -12.59
CA ARG A 215 32.24 27.50 -11.64
C ARG A 215 32.78 26.84 -10.35
N LYS A 216 33.96 27.33 -9.97
CA LYS A 216 34.91 26.80 -8.99
C LYS A 216 34.40 26.91 -7.54
N HIS A 217 34.80 25.95 -6.71
CA HIS A 217 34.64 25.96 -5.26
C HIS A 217 35.44 27.10 -4.60
N GLY A 218 34.79 27.86 -3.71
CA GLY A 218 35.42 28.84 -2.81
C GLY A 218 35.17 28.48 -1.35
N LYS A 219 36.25 28.25 -0.60
CA LYS A 219 36.32 27.89 0.82
C LYS A 219 35.68 28.94 1.73
N ALA A 220 34.89 28.48 2.71
CA ALA A 220 34.46 29.27 3.86
C ALA A 220 35.66 29.59 4.79
N ARG A 221 35.77 30.85 5.20
CA ARG A 221 36.63 31.29 6.30
C ARG A 221 35.73 31.73 7.46
N ASN A 222 35.94 31.10 8.62
CA ASN A 222 35.47 31.57 9.91
C ASN A 222 35.97 32.98 10.21
N ARG A 223 35.16 33.76 10.94
CA ARG A 223 35.71 34.76 11.86
C ARG A 223 34.77 34.99 13.05
N LEU A 224 35.31 34.64 14.22
CA LEU A 224 35.13 35.13 15.58
C LEU A 224 33.71 35.18 16.15
#